data_AF-A0A8D2DDQ9-F1
#
_entry.id   AF-A0A8D2DDQ9-F1
#
_cell.length_a   1.000
_cell.length_b   1.000
_cell.length_c   1.000
_cell.angle_alpha   90.00
_cell.angle_beta   90.00
_cell.angle_gamma   90.00
#
_symmetry.space_group_name_H-M   'P 1'
#
loop_
_entity.id
_entity.type
_entity.pdbx_description
1 polymer ?
#
loop_
_entity_poly.entity_id
_entity_poly.type
_entity_poly.pdbx_seq_one_letter_code
_entity_poly.pdbx_strand_id
1 'polypeptide(L)'
;MSFWRNCVSLYDVFRPLIIHVIHLETLSELCGILKNEVLEDHVQNNAEQLGAFAAGVKQMLEDVQERLVYRTHIYIQTDITGYKPAPGDLAYPDKLVMMEQIAQSLKDEQKKLPSEASFSDVQLDEAESNSLTKSGSTESLNPRPHTTISPADLHGMWYPTVRRTLVCLSKLYRCIDRAVFQGLSQEALSACIQSLLGASESISKNKTQIDGQLFLIKHLLILHEQIAPFHTEFTIKEISLDLKKTRDAAFKILNPMTVPRFFRLNSNNAFIEFLLEGTPEIREHYLDSKKDVDRHLKSACEQFIQQQTKLFVEQLEEFMTKVSAFKTMASQGGPKYTLSQQPWAQPAKVNDLVVTAYKTIKAKLPLTLRSMSLYLSNKDTEFILFKPVRNNIQQVFQKFHALLKEEFSPEDIQIIACPSMEQLNLLLSVSK
;
A
#
# COMPACT_ATOMS: atom_id res chain seq x y z
N MET A 1 -54.27 15.34 -0.33
CA MET A 1 -53.56 16.63 -0.19
C MET A 1 -53.01 16.87 1.23
N SER A 2 -53.74 16.55 2.30
CA SER A 2 -53.27 16.71 3.70
C SER A 2 -52.02 15.89 4.04
N PHE A 3 -51.95 14.63 3.59
CA PHE A 3 -50.81 13.75 3.85
C PHE A 3 -49.50 14.23 3.21
N TRP A 4 -49.57 14.75 1.99
CA TRP A 4 -48.42 15.31 1.26
C TRP A 4 -47.86 16.55 1.97
N ARG A 5 -48.74 17.42 2.48
CA ARG A 5 -48.37 18.61 3.24
C ARG A 5 -47.67 18.26 4.56
N ASN A 6 -48.06 17.17 5.21
CA ASN A 6 -47.41 16.69 6.43
C ASN A 6 -46.02 16.09 6.14
N CYS A 7 -45.82 15.41 5.02
CA CYS A 7 -44.51 14.89 4.61
C CYS A 7 -43.53 16.03 4.30
N VAL A 8 -44.00 17.08 3.61
CA VAL A 8 -43.21 18.30 3.37
C VAL A 8 -42.90 19.03 4.67
N SER A 9 -43.87 19.17 5.58
CA SER A 9 -43.63 19.77 6.90
C SER A 9 -42.62 18.98 7.74
N LEU A 10 -42.59 17.65 7.59
CA LEU A 10 -41.62 16.80 8.28
C LEU A 10 -40.21 17.03 7.71
N TYR A 11 -40.08 17.05 6.39
CA TYR A 11 -38.83 17.39 5.71
C TYR A 11 -38.33 18.79 6.08
N ASP A 12 -39.20 19.80 6.13
CA ASP A 12 -38.84 21.18 6.50
C ASP A 12 -38.31 21.30 7.94
N VAL A 13 -38.74 20.41 8.84
CA VAL A 13 -38.24 20.36 10.23
C VAL A 13 -36.90 19.60 10.31
N PHE A 14 -36.74 18.51 9.58
CA PHE A 14 -35.52 17.70 9.62
C PHE A 14 -34.35 18.31 8.84
N ARG A 15 -34.62 19.01 7.74
CA ARG A 15 -33.60 19.63 6.89
C ARG A 15 -32.62 20.53 7.66
N PRO A 16 -33.04 21.48 8.52
CA PRO A 16 -32.09 22.25 9.32
C PRO A 16 -31.28 21.36 10.26
N LEU A 17 -31.86 20.32 10.85
CA LEU A 17 -31.10 19.40 11.71
C LEU A 17 -30.00 18.67 10.94
N ILE A 18 -30.32 18.16 9.74
CA ILE A 18 -29.38 17.45 8.85
C ILE A 18 -28.19 18.35 8.48
N ILE A 19 -28.45 19.61 8.10
CA ILE A 19 -27.41 20.56 7.70
C ILE A 19 -26.44 20.84 8.87
N HIS A 20 -26.91 20.81 10.11
CA HIS A 20 -26.07 21.06 11.29
C HIS A 20 -25.32 19.81 11.78
N VAL A 21 -25.60 18.61 11.24
CA VAL A 21 -24.82 17.42 11.62
C VAL A 21 -23.37 17.55 11.11
N ILE A 22 -22.44 17.31 12.04
CA ILE A 22 -20.99 17.44 11.82
C ILE A 22 -20.33 16.06 11.71
N HIS A 23 -20.86 15.08 12.46
CA HIS A 23 -20.26 13.75 12.61
C HIS A 23 -20.62 12.84 11.44
N LEU A 24 -19.59 12.24 10.82
CA LEU A 24 -19.75 11.29 9.73
C LEU A 24 -20.56 10.05 10.16
N GLU A 25 -20.37 9.57 11.40
CA GLU A 25 -21.09 8.40 11.93
C GLU A 25 -22.61 8.62 11.88
N THR A 26 -23.07 9.72 12.47
CA THR A 26 -24.50 10.06 12.52
C THR A 26 -25.08 10.20 11.12
N LEU A 27 -24.34 10.78 10.17
CA LEU A 27 -24.78 10.90 8.79
C LEU A 27 -24.83 9.54 8.07
N SER A 28 -23.85 8.65 8.30
CA SER A 28 -23.85 7.31 7.72
C SER A 28 -24.95 6.41 8.29
N GLU A 29 -25.20 6.49 9.61
CA GLU A 29 -26.31 5.77 10.25
C GLU A 29 -27.66 6.27 9.71
N LEU A 30 -27.83 7.59 9.60
CA LEU A 30 -29.04 8.19 9.05
C LEU A 30 -29.26 7.76 7.58
N CYS A 31 -28.21 7.74 6.75
CA CYS A 31 -28.29 7.18 5.40
C CYS A 31 -28.72 5.71 5.41
N GLY A 32 -28.15 4.90 6.30
CA GLY A 32 -28.48 3.48 6.44
C GLY A 32 -29.94 3.24 6.81
N ILE A 33 -30.46 3.97 7.80
CA ILE A 33 -31.86 3.90 8.23
C ILE A 33 -32.80 4.33 7.10
N LEU A 34 -32.54 5.49 6.48
CA LEU A 34 -33.42 6.00 5.43
C LEU A 34 -33.45 5.10 4.19
N LYS A 35 -32.31 4.52 3.82
CA LYS A 35 -32.20 3.64 2.65
C LYS A 35 -32.75 2.24 2.92
N ASN A 36 -32.23 1.56 3.95
CA ASN A 36 -32.52 0.15 4.16
C ASN A 36 -33.84 -0.04 4.92
N GLU A 37 -34.07 0.69 6.02
CA GLU A 37 -35.26 0.48 6.85
C GLU A 37 -36.49 1.20 6.26
N VAL A 38 -36.34 2.45 5.83
CA VAL A 38 -37.51 3.25 5.40
C VAL A 38 -37.87 2.97 3.94
N LEU A 39 -36.92 3.05 3.01
CA LEU A 39 -37.20 2.91 1.57
C LEU A 39 -37.30 1.44 1.13
N GLU A 40 -36.36 0.59 1.51
CA GLU A 40 -36.34 -0.83 1.11
C GLU A 40 -37.37 -1.66 1.91
N ASP A 41 -37.39 -1.58 3.25
CA ASP A 41 -38.31 -2.43 4.03
C ASP A 41 -39.75 -1.88 4.09
N HIS A 42 -39.97 -0.61 4.40
CA HIS A 42 -41.33 -0.11 4.66
C HIS A 42 -42.09 0.34 3.39
N VAL A 43 -41.40 1.04 2.48
CA VAL A 43 -42.01 1.59 1.26
C VAL A 43 -42.18 0.53 0.19
N GLN A 44 -41.23 -0.38 0.00
CA GLN A 44 -41.31 -1.42 -1.04
C GLN A 44 -42.43 -2.43 -0.76
N ASN A 45 -42.72 -2.70 0.52
CA ASN A 45 -43.81 -3.57 0.95
C ASN A 45 -45.21 -2.91 0.88
N ASN A 46 -45.30 -1.57 0.80
CA ASN A 46 -46.56 -0.82 0.78
C ASN A 46 -46.58 0.29 -0.28
N ALA A 47 -46.08 -0.02 -1.48
CA ALA A 47 -45.76 0.96 -2.53
C ALA A 47 -46.96 1.81 -3.00
N GLU A 48 -48.18 1.25 -3.02
CA GLU A 48 -49.39 1.95 -3.52
C GLU A 48 -49.90 3.05 -2.57
N GLN A 49 -49.65 2.94 -1.26
CA GLN A 49 -50.15 3.90 -0.26
C GLN A 49 -49.11 4.92 0.18
N LEU A 50 -47.81 4.58 0.10
CA LEU A 50 -46.71 5.40 0.63
C LEU A 50 -45.92 6.19 -0.43
N GLY A 51 -46.35 6.20 -1.70
CA GLY A 51 -45.58 6.88 -2.78
C GLY A 51 -45.24 8.36 -2.51
N ALA A 52 -46.15 9.11 -1.87
CA ALA A 52 -45.92 10.50 -1.47
C ALA A 52 -44.88 10.65 -0.34
N PHE A 53 -44.88 9.72 0.61
CA PHE A 53 -43.93 9.67 1.72
C PHE A 53 -42.55 9.23 1.22
N ALA A 54 -42.51 8.24 0.32
CA ALA A 54 -41.29 7.79 -0.34
C ALA A 54 -40.56 8.92 -1.07
N ALA A 55 -41.30 9.81 -1.76
CA ALA A 55 -40.71 10.97 -2.42
C ALA A 55 -40.03 11.94 -1.42
N GLY A 56 -40.68 12.22 -0.28
CA GLY A 56 -40.10 13.08 0.77
C GLY A 56 -38.88 12.45 1.46
N VAL A 57 -38.93 11.14 1.75
CA VAL A 57 -37.81 10.40 2.33
C VAL A 57 -36.63 10.32 1.35
N LYS A 58 -36.90 10.12 0.06
CA LYS A 58 -35.86 10.11 -0.97
C LYS A 58 -35.15 11.47 -1.07
N GLN A 59 -35.91 12.56 -1.07
CA GLN A 59 -35.34 13.91 -1.04
C GLN A 59 -34.51 14.15 0.23
N MET A 60 -34.97 13.64 1.38
CA MET A 60 -34.20 13.71 2.62
C MET A 60 -32.91 12.88 2.55
N LEU A 61 -32.96 11.68 1.97
CA LEU A 61 -31.78 10.84 1.75
C LEU A 61 -30.76 11.53 0.86
N GLU A 62 -31.18 12.19 -0.23
CA GLU A 62 -30.30 12.96 -1.11
C GLU A 62 -29.60 14.10 -0.35
N ASP A 63 -30.33 14.88 0.47
CA ASP A 63 -29.73 15.94 1.30
C ASP A 63 -28.73 15.39 2.33
N VAL A 64 -29.04 14.25 2.97
CA VAL A 64 -28.12 13.59 3.92
C VAL A 64 -26.88 13.07 3.22
N GLN A 65 -27.04 12.48 2.03
CA GLN A 65 -25.92 11.99 1.20
C GLN A 65 -25.01 13.15 0.75
N GLU A 66 -25.58 14.26 0.25
CA GLU A 66 -24.80 15.44 -0.12
C GLU A 66 -24.02 15.99 1.09
N ARG A 67 -24.69 16.06 2.25
CA ARG A 67 -24.04 16.47 3.50
C ARG A 67 -22.93 15.51 3.91
N LEU A 68 -23.15 14.20 3.80
CA LEU A 68 -22.15 13.16 4.11
C LEU A 68 -20.93 13.29 3.20
N VAL A 69 -21.12 13.51 1.91
CA VAL A 69 -20.04 13.73 0.92
C VAL A 69 -19.23 14.97 1.30
N TYR A 70 -19.90 16.09 1.58
CA TYR A 70 -19.23 17.33 2.01
C TYR A 70 -18.42 17.14 3.30
N ARG A 71 -19.02 16.53 4.32
CA ARG A 71 -18.33 16.26 5.60
C ARG A 71 -17.17 15.30 5.43
N THR A 72 -17.30 14.33 4.54
CA THR A 72 -16.22 13.39 4.18
C THR A 72 -15.03 14.10 3.57
N HIS A 73 -15.26 14.98 2.60
CA HIS A 73 -14.17 15.76 2.00
C HIS A 73 -13.43 16.59 3.06
N ILE A 74 -14.14 17.26 3.97
CA ILE A 74 -13.52 17.98 5.09
C ILE A 74 -12.72 17.03 5.99
N TYR A 75 -13.28 15.87 6.33
CA TYR A 75 -12.60 14.88 7.16
C TYR A 75 -11.31 14.38 6.51
N ILE A 76 -11.32 14.11 5.20
CA ILE A 76 -10.09 13.72 4.48
C ILE A 76 -9.04 14.83 4.59
N GLN A 77 -9.42 16.07 4.32
CA GLN A 77 -8.49 17.20 4.36
C GLN A 77 -7.93 17.48 5.76
N THR A 78 -8.75 17.36 6.80
CA THR A 78 -8.36 17.73 8.17
C THR A 78 -7.76 16.58 8.96
N ASP A 79 -8.37 15.40 8.91
CA ASP A 79 -8.03 14.25 9.76
C ASP A 79 -7.11 13.22 9.09
N ILE A 80 -6.93 13.28 7.77
CA ILE A 80 -6.02 12.39 7.02
C ILE A 80 -4.86 13.21 6.43
N THR A 81 -5.14 14.16 5.54
CA THR A 81 -4.11 15.00 4.90
C THR A 81 -3.44 15.93 5.91
N GLY A 82 -4.23 16.60 6.75
CA GLY A 82 -3.75 17.51 7.80
C GLY A 82 -3.23 16.82 9.06
N TYR A 83 -3.19 15.48 9.10
CA TYR A 83 -2.78 14.74 10.28
C TYR A 83 -1.32 15.02 10.65
N LYS A 84 -1.10 15.47 11.88
CA LYS A 84 0.25 15.64 12.45
C LYS A 84 0.54 14.49 13.39
N PRO A 85 1.51 13.61 13.07
CA PRO A 85 1.81 12.46 13.92
C PRO A 85 2.30 12.89 15.30
N ALA A 86 1.74 12.30 16.35
CA ALA A 86 2.25 12.47 17.69
C ALA A 86 3.57 11.71 17.86
N PRO A 87 4.45 12.10 18.81
CA PRO A 87 5.69 11.37 19.07
C PRO A 87 5.47 9.87 19.36
N GLY A 88 4.35 9.53 19.99
CA GLY A 88 3.95 8.15 20.24
C GLY A 88 3.60 7.37 18.96
N ASP A 89 3.09 8.02 17.92
CA ASP A 89 2.79 7.35 16.64
C ASP A 89 4.06 7.02 15.86
N LEU A 90 5.08 7.88 16.00
CA LEU A 90 6.40 7.68 15.39
C LEU A 90 7.28 6.71 16.18
N ALA A 91 6.98 6.49 17.47
CA ALA A 91 7.63 5.48 18.31
C ALA A 91 7.15 4.04 18.00
N TYR A 92 6.77 3.77 16.75
CA TYR A 92 6.31 2.47 16.27
C TYR A 92 7.33 1.32 16.47
N PRO A 93 8.64 1.51 16.19
CA PRO A 93 9.62 0.44 16.39
C PRO A 93 9.70 -0.02 17.86
N ASP A 94 9.66 0.93 18.80
CA ASP A 94 9.76 0.65 20.23
C ASP A 94 8.50 -0.08 20.74
N LYS A 95 7.32 0.28 20.21
CA LYS A 95 6.06 -0.41 20.50
C LYS A 95 6.09 -1.87 20.07
N LEU A 96 6.64 -2.17 18.88
CA LEU A 96 6.75 -3.54 18.40
C LEU A 96 7.66 -4.39 19.29
N VAL A 97 8.82 -3.85 19.69
CA VAL A 97 9.75 -4.55 20.59
C VAL A 97 9.10 -4.85 21.94
N MET A 98 8.41 -3.87 22.52
CA MET A 98 7.70 -4.06 23.79
C MET A 98 6.64 -5.16 23.68
N MET A 99 5.91 -5.22 22.57
CA MET A 99 4.89 -6.25 22.37
C MET A 99 5.48 -7.63 22.11
N GLU A 100 6.61 -7.73 21.41
CA GLU A 100 7.36 -8.98 21.29
C GLU A 100 7.77 -9.51 22.68
N GLN A 101 8.28 -8.63 23.55
CA GLN A 101 8.68 -8.99 24.91
C GLN A 101 7.49 -9.47 25.77
N ILE A 102 6.35 -8.78 25.67
CA ILE A 102 5.11 -9.19 26.37
C ILE A 102 4.60 -10.55 25.84
N ALA A 103 4.64 -10.76 24.51
CA ALA A 103 4.23 -12.02 23.93
C ALA A 103 5.17 -13.18 24.33
N GLN A 104 6.46 -12.92 24.48
CA GLN A 104 7.44 -13.88 24.98
C GLN A 104 7.20 -14.21 26.46
N SER A 105 6.98 -13.21 27.32
CA SER A 105 6.70 -13.45 28.74
C SER A 105 5.42 -14.27 28.95
N LEU A 106 4.35 -13.99 28.18
CA LEU A 106 3.11 -14.77 28.25
C LEU A 106 3.29 -16.22 27.80
N LYS A 107 4.10 -16.47 26.75
CA LYS A 107 4.43 -17.83 26.30
C LYS A 107 5.29 -18.58 27.33
N ASP A 108 6.18 -17.88 28.01
CA ASP A 108 7.04 -18.45 29.05
C ASP A 108 6.24 -18.75 30.33
N GLU A 109 5.24 -17.93 30.67
CA GLU A 109 4.29 -18.21 31.76
C GLU A 109 3.40 -19.42 31.44
N GLN A 110 2.91 -19.55 30.20
CA GLN A 110 2.15 -20.74 29.77
C GLN A 110 3.00 -22.02 29.75
N LYS A 111 4.30 -21.92 29.45
CA LYS A 111 5.22 -23.08 29.53
C LYS A 111 5.63 -23.46 30.96
N LYS A 112 5.43 -22.59 31.94
CA LYS A 112 5.80 -22.83 33.35
C LYS A 112 4.70 -23.45 34.19
N LEU A 113 3.48 -23.64 33.67
CA LEU A 113 2.44 -24.44 34.31
C LEU A 113 2.74 -25.93 34.11
N PRO A 114 3.08 -26.69 35.17
CA PRO A 114 3.22 -28.14 35.05
C PRO A 114 1.86 -28.78 34.83
N SER A 115 1.84 -29.76 33.93
CA SER A 115 0.75 -30.70 33.67
C SER A 115 0.49 -31.63 34.87
N GLU A 116 0.09 -31.09 36.03
CA GLU A 116 -0.51 -31.86 37.12
C GLU A 116 -1.52 -31.00 37.88
N ALA A 117 -2.79 -31.10 37.49
CA ALA A 117 -3.94 -31.28 38.38
C ALA A 117 -5.24 -31.23 37.56
N SER A 118 -5.75 -32.43 37.26
CA SER A 118 -7.18 -32.65 37.12
C SER A 118 -7.87 -32.36 38.47
N PHE A 119 -9.16 -31.99 38.41
CA PHE A 119 -10.07 -31.55 39.49
C PHE A 119 -9.96 -30.06 39.87
N SER A 120 -11.02 -29.25 39.93
CA SER A 120 -12.46 -29.50 39.81
C SER A 120 -13.18 -28.17 39.57
N ASP A 121 -14.13 -28.23 38.66
CA ASP A 121 -15.37 -27.47 38.55
C ASP A 121 -15.76 -26.64 39.79
N VAL A 122 -15.77 -25.30 39.64
CA VAL A 122 -16.67 -24.41 40.40
C VAL A 122 -17.14 -23.31 39.45
N GLN A 123 -18.29 -23.58 38.87
CA GLN A 123 -19.15 -22.65 38.17
C GLN A 123 -19.70 -21.60 39.16
N LEU A 124 -19.61 -20.32 38.82
CA LEU A 124 -20.42 -19.26 39.42
C LEU A 124 -21.29 -18.68 38.30
N ASP A 125 -22.58 -18.93 38.45
CA ASP A 125 -23.66 -18.54 37.55
C ASP A 125 -23.77 -17.02 37.41
N GLU A 126 -23.71 -16.53 36.16
CA GLU A 126 -24.48 -15.35 35.75
C GLU A 126 -25.87 -15.84 35.29
N ALA A 127 -26.87 -15.60 36.13
CA ALA A 127 -28.27 -15.86 35.78
C ALA A 127 -28.79 -14.81 34.79
N GLU A 128 -28.98 -15.29 33.56
CA GLU A 128 -30.22 -15.23 32.74
C GLU A 128 -30.91 -13.87 32.54
N SER A 129 -31.25 -13.48 31.31
CA SER A 129 -32.27 -14.18 30.52
C SER A 129 -32.29 -13.67 29.07
N ASN A 130 -32.08 -14.54 28.06
CA ASN A 130 -33.06 -15.40 27.35
C ASN A 130 -33.95 -14.62 26.33
N SER A 131 -34.17 -15.03 25.07
CA SER A 131 -34.07 -16.38 24.50
C SER A 131 -34.34 -16.49 22.97
N LEU A 132 -33.72 -17.50 22.33
CA LEU A 132 -34.25 -18.50 21.35
C LEU A 132 -34.69 -18.05 19.93
N THR A 133 -34.21 -18.70 18.85
CA THR A 133 -34.65 -20.04 18.39
C THR A 133 -33.54 -20.96 17.83
N LYS A 134 -33.85 -22.27 17.78
CA LYS A 134 -32.97 -23.45 17.71
C LYS A 134 -33.28 -24.31 16.47
N SER A 135 -32.27 -25.01 15.94
CA SER A 135 -32.25 -26.38 15.33
C SER A 135 -31.23 -26.41 14.17
N GLY A 136 -30.28 -27.33 13.99
CA GLY A 136 -29.96 -28.61 14.62
C GLY A 136 -29.56 -29.62 13.54
N SER A 137 -28.26 -29.82 13.27
CA SER A 137 -27.69 -31.06 12.73
C SER A 137 -26.15 -31.03 12.76
N THR A 138 -25.60 -32.07 13.38
CA THR A 138 -24.19 -32.43 13.54
C THR A 138 -23.56 -32.88 12.22
N GLU A 139 -22.43 -32.28 11.84
CA GLU A 139 -21.38 -32.97 11.07
C GLU A 139 -20.03 -32.27 11.25
N SER A 140 -18.98 -33.09 11.26
CA SER A 140 -17.63 -32.85 11.76
C SER A 140 -16.86 -31.75 11.03
N LEU A 141 -16.23 -30.85 11.79
CA LEU A 141 -15.23 -29.92 11.27
C LEU A 141 -13.91 -30.12 12.00
N ASN A 142 -12.95 -30.69 11.26
CA ASN A 142 -11.52 -30.61 11.52
C ASN A 142 -11.12 -29.18 11.89
N PRO A 143 -10.35 -28.94 12.96
CA PRO A 143 -9.73 -27.64 13.16
C PRO A 143 -8.64 -27.45 12.11
N ARG A 144 -8.91 -26.63 11.09
CA ARG A 144 -7.90 -26.06 10.20
C ARG A 144 -6.91 -25.25 11.05
N PRO A 145 -5.61 -25.23 10.70
CA PRO A 145 -4.59 -24.57 11.51
C PRO A 145 -4.89 -23.07 11.55
N HIS A 146 -5.22 -22.56 12.73
CA HIS A 146 -5.30 -21.13 12.99
C HIS A 146 -3.93 -20.53 12.69
N THR A 147 -3.88 -19.71 11.63
CA THR A 147 -2.86 -18.68 11.47
C THR A 147 -2.79 -17.92 12.79
N THR A 148 -1.62 -17.94 13.43
CA THR A 148 -1.36 -17.19 14.65
C THR A 148 -1.47 -15.70 14.33
N ILE A 149 -2.64 -15.12 14.57
CA ILE A 149 -2.84 -13.66 14.51
C ILE A 149 -1.88 -13.07 15.54
N SER A 150 -0.92 -12.27 15.09
CA SER A 150 0.03 -11.60 15.98
C SER A 150 -0.77 -10.57 16.81
N PRO A 151 -0.46 -10.34 18.09
CA PRO A 151 -1.05 -9.23 18.86
C PRO A 151 -0.88 -7.87 18.17
N ALA A 152 0.05 -7.77 17.21
CA ALA A 152 0.28 -6.60 16.38
C ALA A 152 -0.71 -6.36 15.24
N ASP A 153 -1.58 -7.33 14.96
CA ASP A 153 -2.65 -7.23 13.96
C ASP A 153 -3.96 -6.69 14.58
N LEU A 154 -3.95 -6.38 15.88
CA LEU A 154 -5.06 -5.70 16.53
C LEU A 154 -5.16 -4.26 15.99
N HIS A 155 -6.37 -3.81 15.65
CA HIS A 155 -6.66 -2.46 15.12
C HIS A 155 -6.09 -1.31 15.98
N GLY A 156 -5.69 -1.60 17.23
CA GLY A 156 -5.02 -0.66 18.14
C GLY A 156 -3.58 -0.30 17.76
N MET A 157 -2.92 -1.08 16.90
CA MET A 157 -1.55 -0.78 16.44
C MET A 157 -1.47 -0.13 15.07
N TRP A 158 -2.58 -0.03 14.33
CA TRP A 158 -2.53 0.58 13.00
C TRP A 158 -2.22 2.06 13.11
N TYR A 159 -1.41 2.57 12.19
CA TYR A 159 -1.17 4.00 12.09
C TYR A 159 -2.50 4.77 11.96
N PRO A 160 -2.69 5.88 12.70
CA PRO A 160 -4.00 6.51 12.83
C PRO A 160 -4.68 6.87 11.52
N THR A 161 -3.94 7.34 10.51
CA THR A 161 -4.54 7.68 9.20
C THR A 161 -5.06 6.46 8.46
N VAL A 162 -4.40 5.31 8.54
CA VAL A 162 -4.89 4.05 7.94
C VAL A 162 -6.22 3.66 8.57
N ARG A 163 -6.32 3.67 9.90
CA ARG A 163 -7.58 3.37 10.60
C ARG A 163 -8.68 4.35 10.22
N ARG A 164 -8.38 5.65 10.21
CA ARG A 164 -9.31 6.73 9.84
C ARG A 164 -9.85 6.56 8.42
N THR A 165 -8.97 6.25 7.46
CA THR A 165 -9.33 5.99 6.07
C THR A 165 -10.22 4.77 5.94
N LEU A 166 -9.84 3.63 6.53
CA LEU A 166 -10.62 2.38 6.39
C LEU A 166 -12.02 2.48 7.01
N VAL A 167 -12.14 3.11 8.18
CA VAL A 167 -13.45 3.36 8.82
C VAL A 167 -14.30 4.33 7.98
N CYS A 168 -13.67 5.33 7.35
CA CYS A 168 -14.37 6.23 6.45
C CYS A 168 -14.90 5.48 5.23
N LEU A 169 -14.08 4.66 4.58
CA LEU A 169 -14.47 3.88 3.41
C LEU A 169 -15.60 2.89 3.72
N SER A 170 -15.54 2.17 4.84
CA SER A 170 -16.57 1.18 5.19
C SER A 170 -17.95 1.81 5.40
N LYS A 171 -18.00 3.03 5.96
CA LYS A 171 -19.25 3.79 6.16
C LYS A 171 -19.81 4.31 4.85
N LEU A 172 -18.95 4.89 4.01
CA LEU A 172 -19.37 5.44 2.73
C LEU A 172 -19.91 4.35 1.79
N TYR A 173 -19.27 3.17 1.81
CA TYR A 173 -19.61 2.06 0.92
C TYR A 173 -21.12 1.71 0.90
N ARG A 174 -21.80 1.78 2.05
CA ARG A 174 -23.23 1.44 2.14
C ARG A 174 -24.17 2.61 1.84
N CYS A 175 -23.66 3.83 1.97
CA CYS A 175 -24.49 5.04 2.08
C CYS A 175 -24.56 5.87 0.81
N ILE A 176 -23.56 5.79 -0.07
CA ILE A 176 -23.45 6.61 -1.28
C ILE A 176 -23.41 5.77 -2.55
N ASP A 177 -23.70 6.40 -3.68
CA ASP A 177 -23.62 5.76 -4.98
C ASP A 177 -22.16 5.42 -5.35
N ARG A 178 -22.02 4.46 -6.26
CA ARG A 178 -20.73 3.93 -6.69
C ARG A 178 -19.80 5.01 -7.26
N ALA A 179 -20.32 5.96 -8.03
CA ALA A 179 -19.49 6.95 -8.71
C ALA A 179 -18.90 7.96 -7.71
N VAL A 180 -19.71 8.44 -6.77
CA VAL A 180 -19.25 9.34 -5.70
C VAL A 180 -18.31 8.61 -4.73
N PHE A 181 -18.62 7.34 -4.41
CA PHE A 181 -17.75 6.53 -3.55
C PHE A 181 -16.36 6.35 -4.15
N GLN A 182 -16.29 6.09 -5.46
CA GLN A 182 -15.01 5.97 -6.18
C GLN A 182 -14.15 7.22 -6.01
N GLY A 183 -14.69 8.41 -6.31
CA GLY A 183 -13.93 9.66 -6.20
C GLY A 183 -13.44 9.95 -4.78
N LEU A 184 -14.33 9.80 -3.78
CA LEU A 184 -13.96 9.99 -2.38
C LEU A 184 -12.94 8.96 -1.90
N SER A 185 -13.06 7.72 -2.38
CA SER A 185 -12.12 6.65 -2.00
C SER A 185 -10.72 6.90 -2.53
N GLN A 186 -10.60 7.41 -3.76
CA GLN A 186 -9.33 7.78 -4.35
C GLN A 186 -8.67 8.91 -3.57
N GLU A 187 -9.43 9.96 -3.22
CA GLU A 187 -8.92 11.07 -2.42
C GLU A 187 -8.45 10.60 -1.04
N ALA A 188 -9.26 9.79 -0.35
CA ALA A 188 -8.94 9.28 0.98
C ALA A 188 -7.73 8.34 0.99
N LEU A 189 -7.60 7.47 -0.01
CA LEU A 189 -6.47 6.55 -0.16
C LEU A 189 -5.20 7.29 -0.52
N SER A 190 -5.26 8.24 -1.46
CA SER A 190 -4.12 9.08 -1.84
C SER A 190 -3.60 9.88 -0.63
N ALA A 191 -4.49 10.52 0.13
CA ALA A 191 -4.16 11.24 1.35
C ALA A 191 -3.51 10.32 2.41
N CYS A 192 -4.03 9.10 2.57
CA CYS A 192 -3.47 8.10 3.47
C CYS A 192 -2.04 7.70 3.08
N ILE A 193 -1.80 7.42 1.80
CA ILE A 193 -0.47 7.07 1.28
C ILE A 193 0.52 8.22 1.51
N GLN A 194 0.13 9.46 1.22
CA GLN A 194 1.00 10.63 1.47
C GLN A 194 1.35 10.78 2.95
N SER A 195 0.37 10.56 3.84
CA SER A 195 0.62 10.57 5.29
C SER A 195 1.58 9.45 5.71
N LEU A 196 1.44 8.25 5.16
CA LEU A 196 2.34 7.11 5.42
C LEU A 196 3.77 7.38 4.93
N LEU A 197 3.93 8.00 3.75
CA LEU A 197 5.23 8.40 3.24
C LEU A 197 5.92 9.41 4.17
N GLY A 198 5.20 10.45 4.61
CA GLY A 198 5.73 11.42 5.57
C GLY A 198 6.08 10.82 6.93
N ALA A 199 5.29 9.87 7.42
CA ALA A 199 5.58 9.11 8.64
C ALA A 199 6.82 8.23 8.48
N SER A 200 6.96 7.52 7.36
CA SER A 200 8.13 6.69 7.04
C SER A 200 9.42 7.51 6.99
N GLU A 201 9.40 8.70 6.39
CA GLU A 201 10.56 9.61 6.37
C GLU A 201 10.91 10.10 7.78
N SER A 202 9.91 10.43 8.59
CA SER A 202 10.10 10.88 9.98
C SER A 202 10.69 9.77 10.86
N ILE A 203 10.22 8.53 10.71
CA ILE A 203 10.78 7.36 11.41
C ILE A 203 12.21 7.09 10.96
N SER A 204 12.49 7.21 9.66
CA SER A 204 13.83 7.02 9.10
C SER A 204 14.85 8.02 9.68
N LYS A 205 14.43 9.26 9.95
CA LYS A 205 15.27 10.30 10.58
C LYS A 205 15.51 10.05 12.07
N ASN A 206 14.52 9.54 12.79
CA ASN A 206 14.58 9.39 14.24
C ASN A 206 15.25 8.09 14.73
N LYS A 207 15.14 6.99 13.96
CA LYS A 207 15.59 5.66 14.37
C LYS A 207 16.57 5.06 13.36
N THR A 208 16.05 4.33 12.38
CA THR A 208 16.85 3.77 11.30
C THR A 208 16.08 3.82 9.98
N GLN A 209 16.81 3.87 8.88
CA GLN A 209 16.22 3.83 7.53
C GLN A 209 15.47 2.52 7.25
N ILE A 210 15.89 1.40 7.88
CA ILE A 210 15.23 0.10 7.77
C ILE A 210 13.84 0.17 8.43
N ASP A 211 13.75 0.75 9.62
CA ASP A 211 12.50 0.89 10.36
C ASP A 211 11.46 1.70 9.58
N GLY A 212 11.86 2.81 8.97
CA GLY A 212 10.94 3.62 8.16
C GLY A 212 10.43 2.90 6.90
N GLN A 213 11.29 2.14 6.22
CA GLN A 213 10.89 1.35 5.04
C GLN A 213 9.98 0.18 5.43
N LEU A 214 10.32 -0.57 6.48
CA LEU A 214 9.49 -1.68 6.96
C LEU A 214 8.15 -1.20 7.52
N PHE A 215 8.12 -0.04 8.20
CA PHE A 215 6.89 0.62 8.60
C PHE A 215 6.00 0.90 7.39
N LEU A 216 6.55 1.48 6.32
CA LEU A 216 5.81 1.80 5.11
C LEU A 216 5.26 0.53 4.44
N ILE A 217 6.10 -0.49 4.23
CA ILE A 217 5.70 -1.76 3.61
C ILE A 217 4.59 -2.41 4.43
N LYS A 218 4.72 -2.48 5.76
CA LYS A 218 3.70 -3.07 6.64
C LYS A 218 2.35 -2.36 6.49
N HIS A 219 2.32 -1.04 6.56
CA HIS A 219 1.07 -0.29 6.50
C HIS A 219 0.45 -0.27 5.11
N LEU A 220 1.25 -0.32 4.04
CA LEU A 220 0.75 -0.51 2.68
C LEU A 220 0.20 -1.92 2.44
N LEU A 221 0.80 -2.96 3.04
CA LEU A 221 0.25 -4.32 3.01
C LEU A 221 -1.11 -4.40 3.73
N ILE A 222 -1.21 -3.79 4.92
CA ILE A 222 -2.48 -3.68 5.66
C ILE A 222 -3.50 -2.94 4.79
N LEU A 223 -3.13 -1.79 4.23
CA LEU A 223 -4.03 -1.01 3.39
C LEU A 223 -4.50 -1.81 2.17
N HIS A 224 -3.60 -2.52 1.49
CA HIS A 224 -3.91 -3.37 0.34
C HIS A 224 -4.87 -4.52 0.70
N GLU A 225 -4.64 -5.22 1.82
CA GLU A 225 -5.50 -6.32 2.26
C GLU A 225 -6.90 -5.82 2.65
N GLN A 226 -6.97 -4.71 3.38
CA GLN A 226 -8.23 -4.17 3.90
C GLN A 226 -9.08 -3.51 2.81
N ILE A 227 -8.51 -3.09 1.69
CA ILE A 227 -9.29 -2.60 0.54
C ILE A 227 -9.81 -3.74 -0.35
N ALA A 228 -9.37 -4.98 -0.14
CA ALA A 228 -9.77 -6.11 -0.97
C ALA A 228 -11.28 -6.41 -1.00
N PRO A 229 -12.02 -6.32 0.12
CA PRO A 229 -13.46 -6.56 0.11
C PRO A 229 -14.28 -5.61 -0.80
N PHE A 230 -13.73 -4.46 -1.19
CA PHE A 230 -14.42 -3.44 -1.99
C PHE A 230 -14.11 -3.55 -3.51
N HIS A 231 -13.53 -4.66 -3.96
CA HIS A 231 -12.95 -4.85 -5.32
C HIS A 231 -13.87 -4.57 -6.52
N THR A 232 -15.17 -4.77 -6.42
CA THR A 232 -16.09 -4.61 -7.57
C THR A 232 -16.30 -3.16 -7.98
N GLU A 233 -15.93 -2.20 -7.12
CA GLU A 233 -16.42 -0.82 -7.20
C GLU A 233 -15.33 0.25 -7.18
N PHE A 234 -14.03 -0.06 -7.11
CA PHE A 234 -12.94 0.94 -7.21
C PHE A 234 -12.46 1.28 -8.63
N THR A 235 -13.09 0.72 -9.67
CA THR A 235 -12.72 1.00 -11.06
C THR A 235 -13.38 2.30 -11.55
N ILE A 236 -12.61 3.39 -11.62
CA ILE A 236 -13.04 4.67 -12.19
C ILE A 236 -13.05 4.60 -13.73
N LYS A 237 -14.10 5.16 -14.34
CA LYS A 237 -14.15 5.56 -15.76
C LYS A 237 -14.02 7.08 -15.84
N GLU A 238 -12.82 7.60 -15.71
CA GLU A 238 -12.55 9.01 -15.97
C GLU A 238 -12.30 9.20 -17.47
N ILE A 239 -13.18 9.97 -18.12
CA ILE A 239 -13.05 10.37 -19.51
C ILE A 239 -12.12 11.58 -19.54
N SER A 240 -10.81 11.37 -19.56
CA SER A 240 -9.87 12.45 -19.85
C SER A 240 -9.85 12.70 -21.36
N LEU A 241 -10.26 13.89 -21.81
CA LEU A 241 -10.08 14.34 -23.19
C LEU A 241 -8.60 14.62 -23.46
N ASP A 242 -7.95 13.84 -24.34
CA ASP A 242 -6.62 14.19 -24.83
C ASP A 242 -6.73 15.29 -25.91
N LEU A 243 -6.59 16.55 -25.49
CA LEU A 243 -6.67 17.72 -26.38
C LEU A 243 -5.40 17.93 -27.23
N LYS A 244 -4.40 17.05 -27.17
CA LYS A 244 -3.16 17.23 -27.95
C LYS A 244 -3.44 17.24 -29.45
N LYS A 245 -4.27 16.31 -29.93
CA LYS A 245 -4.69 16.24 -31.34
C LYS A 245 -5.53 17.45 -31.74
N THR A 246 -6.45 17.86 -30.86
CA THR A 246 -7.30 19.06 -31.06
C THR A 246 -6.48 20.33 -31.12
N ARG A 247 -5.45 20.44 -30.27
CA ARG A 247 -4.51 21.56 -30.23
C ARG A 247 -3.63 21.59 -31.47
N ASP A 248 -3.08 20.45 -31.88
CA ASP A 248 -2.22 20.36 -33.06
C ASP A 248 -3.03 20.62 -34.36
N ALA A 249 -4.29 20.16 -34.45
CA ALA A 249 -5.21 20.49 -35.53
C ALA A 249 -5.62 21.98 -35.53
N ALA A 250 -5.82 22.59 -34.36
CA ALA A 250 -6.07 24.02 -34.24
C ALA A 250 -4.84 24.88 -34.62
N PHE A 251 -3.62 24.44 -34.25
CA PHE A 251 -2.38 25.11 -34.68
C PHE A 251 -2.16 25.02 -36.19
N LYS A 252 -2.56 23.92 -36.85
CA LYS A 252 -2.57 23.83 -38.32
C LYS A 252 -3.54 24.82 -38.98
N ILE A 253 -4.63 25.21 -38.32
CA ILE A 253 -5.59 26.22 -38.79
C ILE A 253 -5.06 27.65 -38.56
N LEU A 254 -4.38 27.90 -37.44
CA LEU A 254 -3.84 29.20 -37.05
C LEU A 254 -2.55 29.58 -37.80
N ASN A 255 -1.98 28.67 -38.59
CA ASN A 255 -0.78 28.92 -39.38
C ASN A 255 -1.13 29.80 -40.60
N PRO A 256 -0.51 30.98 -40.81
CA PRO A 256 -0.93 31.95 -41.83
C PRO A 256 -0.84 31.46 -43.28
N MET A 257 -0.22 30.30 -43.55
CA MET A 257 -0.15 29.69 -44.88
C MET A 257 -1.36 28.82 -45.27
N THR A 258 -2.21 28.39 -44.33
CA THR A 258 -3.37 27.49 -44.56
C THR A 258 -4.71 28.22 -44.57
N VAL A 259 -4.76 29.46 -44.08
CA VAL A 259 -5.94 30.35 -44.04
C VAL A 259 -6.64 30.53 -45.41
N PRO A 260 -5.95 30.59 -46.58
CA PRO A 260 -6.62 30.69 -47.87
C PRO A 260 -7.42 29.45 -48.30
N ARG A 261 -7.32 28.33 -47.56
CA ARG A 261 -8.05 27.08 -47.82
C ARG A 261 -9.28 26.89 -46.93
N PHE A 262 -9.53 27.80 -45.99
CA PHE A 262 -10.62 27.72 -45.00
C PHE A 262 -12.03 27.79 -45.63
N PHE A 263 -12.17 28.46 -46.78
CA PHE A 263 -13.45 28.68 -47.47
C PHE A 263 -13.55 28.00 -48.84
N ARG A 264 -12.65 27.06 -49.18
CA ARG A 264 -12.74 26.35 -50.46
C ARG A 264 -13.76 25.21 -50.36
N LEU A 265 -14.85 25.31 -51.13
CA LEU A 265 -15.91 24.31 -51.29
C LEU A 265 -15.45 23.08 -52.12
N ASN A 266 -14.26 22.53 -51.83
CA ASN A 266 -13.75 21.30 -52.46
C ASN A 266 -13.46 20.27 -51.35
N SER A 267 -13.38 18.98 -51.70
CA SER A 267 -13.23 17.83 -50.79
C SER A 267 -11.98 17.85 -49.89
N ASN A 268 -11.04 18.78 -50.10
CA ASN A 268 -9.87 19.04 -49.26
C ASN A 268 -10.01 20.36 -48.48
N ASN A 269 -11.05 20.49 -47.66
CA ASN A 269 -11.28 21.65 -46.80
C ASN A 269 -10.64 21.44 -45.42
N ALA A 270 -9.76 22.35 -45.00
CA ALA A 270 -9.09 22.31 -43.69
C ALA A 270 -10.08 22.35 -42.51
N PHE A 271 -11.28 22.90 -42.71
CA PHE A 271 -12.36 22.88 -41.71
C PHE A 271 -12.99 21.48 -41.55
N ILE A 272 -13.16 20.75 -42.66
CA ILE A 272 -13.65 19.36 -42.65
C ILE A 272 -12.58 18.45 -42.05
N GLU A 273 -11.31 18.68 -42.39
CA GLU A 273 -10.16 17.98 -41.80
C GLU A 273 -10.05 18.23 -40.29
N PHE A 274 -10.33 19.45 -39.80
CA PHE A 274 -10.42 19.72 -38.35
C PHE A 274 -11.62 19.04 -37.68
N LEU A 275 -12.79 18.98 -38.34
CA LEU A 275 -13.95 18.27 -37.82
C LEU A 275 -13.75 16.74 -37.78
N LEU A 276 -12.94 16.19 -38.69
CA LEU A 276 -12.60 14.77 -38.74
C LEU A 276 -11.40 14.39 -37.84
N GLU A 277 -10.31 15.18 -37.85
CA GLU A 277 -9.07 14.91 -37.10
C GLU A 277 -9.02 15.59 -35.72
N GLY A 278 -9.81 16.64 -35.49
CA GLY A 278 -9.89 17.39 -34.24
C GLY A 278 -10.88 16.78 -33.23
N THR A 279 -11.52 15.67 -33.58
CA THR A 279 -12.29 14.90 -32.60
C THR A 279 -11.35 14.43 -31.49
N PRO A 280 -11.61 14.82 -30.23
CA PRO A 280 -10.75 14.44 -29.13
C PRO A 280 -10.75 12.91 -29.02
N GLU A 281 -9.56 12.31 -29.08
CA GLU A 281 -9.42 10.88 -28.84
C GLU A 281 -9.68 10.65 -27.36
N ILE A 282 -10.79 9.99 -27.05
CA ILE A 282 -11.12 9.58 -25.69
C ILE A 282 -10.17 8.43 -25.36
N ARG A 283 -9.09 8.75 -24.65
CA ARG A 283 -8.19 7.73 -24.09
C ARG A 283 -8.66 7.42 -22.67
N GLU A 284 -9.21 6.22 -22.53
CA GLU A 284 -9.65 5.67 -21.25
C GLU A 284 -8.42 5.33 -20.39
N HIS A 285 -8.05 6.23 -19.48
CA HIS A 285 -7.07 5.92 -18.44
C HIS A 285 -7.79 5.30 -17.23
N TYR A 286 -7.67 3.98 -17.09
CA TYR A 286 -8.18 3.22 -15.95
C TYR A 286 -7.33 3.52 -14.69
N LEU A 287 -7.64 4.59 -13.95
CA LEU A 287 -7.00 4.82 -12.64
C LEU A 287 -7.80 4.09 -11.57
N ASP A 288 -7.28 2.94 -11.15
CA ASP A 288 -7.85 2.10 -10.11
C ASP A 288 -7.15 2.43 -8.79
N SER A 289 -7.89 2.90 -7.78
CA SER A 289 -7.33 3.25 -6.47
C SER A 289 -6.54 2.10 -5.85
N LYS A 290 -6.89 0.85 -6.17
CA LYS A 290 -6.11 -0.33 -5.77
C LYS A 290 -4.76 -0.40 -6.50
N LYS A 291 -4.74 -0.17 -7.83
CA LYS A 291 -3.49 -0.16 -8.61
C LYS A 291 -2.53 0.91 -8.10
N ASP A 292 -3.03 2.03 -7.59
CA ASP A 292 -2.19 3.06 -7.00
C ASP A 292 -1.55 2.60 -5.68
N VAL A 293 -2.31 1.94 -4.80
CA VAL A 293 -1.77 1.29 -3.59
C VAL A 293 -0.75 0.21 -3.95
N ASP A 294 -1.05 -0.65 -4.93
CA ASP A 294 -0.15 -1.70 -5.43
C ASP A 294 1.15 -1.12 -5.99
N ARG A 295 1.05 -0.03 -6.75
CA ARG A 295 2.20 0.67 -7.31
C ARG A 295 3.11 1.22 -6.22
N HIS A 296 2.54 1.86 -5.19
CA HIS A 296 3.31 2.38 -4.06
C HIS A 296 3.92 1.24 -3.23
N LEU A 297 3.17 0.16 -2.98
CA LEU A 297 3.68 -1.02 -2.29
C LEU A 297 4.86 -1.65 -3.04
N LYS A 298 4.71 -1.87 -4.35
CA LYS A 298 5.77 -2.40 -5.20
C LYS A 298 7.01 -1.49 -5.19
N SER A 299 6.81 -0.18 -5.32
CA SER A 299 7.92 0.79 -5.28
C SER A 299 8.63 0.77 -3.92
N ALA A 300 7.90 0.72 -2.80
CA ALA A 300 8.49 0.64 -1.47
C ALA A 300 9.31 -0.66 -1.28
N CYS A 301 8.79 -1.81 -1.75
CA CYS A 301 9.52 -3.07 -1.74
C CYS A 301 10.78 -3.03 -2.62
N GLU A 302 10.70 -2.47 -3.83
CA GLU A 302 11.84 -2.32 -4.74
C GLU A 302 12.93 -1.42 -4.14
N GLN A 303 12.55 -0.29 -3.54
CA GLN A 303 13.48 0.62 -2.86
C GLN A 303 14.17 -0.07 -1.67
N PHE A 304 13.41 -0.82 -0.86
CA PHE A 304 13.98 -1.61 0.22
C PHE A 304 14.99 -2.63 -0.31
N ILE A 305 14.62 -3.42 -1.34
CA ILE A 305 15.49 -4.42 -1.96
C ILE A 305 16.79 -3.78 -2.47
N GLN A 306 16.69 -2.67 -3.21
CA GLN A 306 17.85 -1.95 -3.74
C GLN A 306 18.75 -1.45 -2.62
N GLN A 307 18.19 -0.84 -1.59
CA GLN A 307 18.96 -0.31 -0.47
C GLN A 307 19.65 -1.41 0.35
N GLN A 308 18.97 -2.51 0.63
CA GLN A 308 19.59 -3.65 1.33
C GLN A 308 20.69 -4.28 0.46
N THR A 309 20.45 -4.46 -0.84
CA THR A 309 21.48 -4.97 -1.77
C THR A 309 22.71 -4.09 -1.75
N LYS A 310 22.53 -2.77 -1.86
CA LYS A 310 23.61 -1.78 -1.79
C LYS A 310 24.35 -1.86 -0.46
N LEU A 311 23.65 -1.90 0.67
CA LEU A 311 24.25 -1.99 2.01
C LEU A 311 25.20 -3.20 2.17
N PHE A 312 24.91 -4.31 1.49
CA PHE A 312 25.71 -5.54 1.56
C PHE A 312 26.85 -5.58 0.55
N VAL A 313 26.69 -4.98 -0.63
CA VAL A 313 27.54 -5.24 -1.80
C VAL A 313 28.13 -3.98 -2.45
N GLU A 314 27.84 -2.78 -1.93
CA GLU A 314 28.29 -1.49 -2.49
C GLU A 314 29.79 -1.46 -2.82
N GLN A 315 30.65 -1.93 -1.91
CA GLN A 315 32.10 -1.94 -2.13
C GLN A 315 32.54 -2.84 -3.30
N LEU A 316 31.85 -3.97 -3.50
CA LEU A 316 32.14 -4.88 -4.60
C LEU A 316 31.58 -4.32 -5.92
N GLU A 317 30.39 -3.70 -5.90
CA GLU A 317 29.82 -3.05 -7.07
C GLU A 317 30.65 -1.85 -7.54
N GLU A 318 31.15 -1.01 -6.63
CA GLU A 318 32.06 0.09 -6.97
C GLU A 318 33.36 -0.40 -7.60
N PHE A 319 33.94 -1.47 -7.06
CA PHE A 319 35.13 -2.10 -7.62
C PHE A 319 34.86 -2.65 -9.03
N MET A 320 33.79 -3.41 -9.22
CA MET A 320 33.40 -3.93 -10.54
C MET A 320 33.15 -2.79 -11.54
N THR A 321 32.53 -1.70 -11.10
CA THR A 321 32.31 -0.51 -11.95
C THR A 321 33.64 0.09 -12.39
N LYS A 322 34.60 0.27 -11.48
CA LYS A 322 35.96 0.76 -11.80
C LYS A 322 36.67 -0.16 -12.80
N VAL A 323 36.58 -1.48 -12.61
CA VAL A 323 37.18 -2.45 -13.55
C VAL A 323 36.51 -2.38 -14.92
N SER A 324 35.18 -2.29 -14.99
CA SER A 324 34.45 -2.17 -16.26
C SER A 324 34.80 -0.88 -17.02
N ALA A 325 34.88 0.26 -16.32
CA ALA A 325 35.28 1.53 -16.91
C ALA A 325 36.71 1.48 -17.45
N PHE A 326 37.61 0.84 -16.72
CA PHE A 326 38.97 0.58 -17.16
C PHE A 326 39.01 -0.31 -18.42
N LYS A 327 38.21 -1.39 -18.48
CA LYS A 327 38.06 -2.23 -19.67
C LYS A 327 37.53 -1.43 -20.87
N THR A 328 36.54 -0.56 -20.66
CA THR A 328 36.01 0.31 -21.73
C THR A 328 37.07 1.27 -22.26
N MET A 329 37.87 1.90 -21.38
CA MET A 329 38.99 2.76 -21.80
C MET A 329 40.07 2.00 -22.57
N ALA A 330 40.37 0.76 -22.17
CA ALA A 330 41.32 -0.10 -22.89
C ALA A 330 40.79 -0.50 -24.28
N SER A 331 39.49 -0.72 -24.43
CA SER A 331 38.85 -1.06 -25.72
C SER A 331 38.78 0.12 -26.71
N GLN A 332 38.76 1.36 -26.20
CA GLN A 332 38.70 2.60 -27.00
C GLN A 332 40.08 3.13 -27.43
N GLY A 333 41.13 2.30 -27.34
CA GLY A 333 42.49 2.66 -27.78
C GLY A 333 43.39 3.28 -26.70
N GLY A 334 42.99 3.17 -25.42
CA GLY A 334 43.85 3.52 -24.28
C GLY A 334 45.00 2.53 -24.07
N PRO A 335 46.01 2.89 -23.25
CA PRO A 335 47.14 2.01 -22.93
C PRO A 335 46.69 0.70 -22.25
N LYS A 336 47.18 -0.44 -22.75
CA LYS A 336 46.93 -1.79 -22.21
C LYS A 336 47.72 -2.00 -20.91
N TYR A 337 47.29 -1.41 -19.80
CA TYR A 337 47.85 -1.75 -18.48
C TYR A 337 47.18 -3.00 -17.90
N THR A 338 47.95 -3.91 -17.33
CA THR A 338 47.44 -5.08 -16.60
C THR A 338 46.77 -4.62 -15.30
N LEU A 339 45.59 -5.17 -14.96
CA LEU A 339 44.84 -4.77 -13.77
C LEU A 339 45.67 -4.89 -12.48
N SER A 340 46.52 -5.91 -12.35
CA SER A 340 47.39 -6.11 -11.18
C SER A 340 48.44 -5.00 -10.95
N GLN A 341 48.74 -4.18 -11.96
CA GLN A 341 49.66 -3.04 -11.83
C GLN A 341 48.97 -1.80 -11.24
N GLN A 342 47.64 -1.77 -11.19
CA GLN A 342 46.90 -0.66 -10.62
C GLN A 342 46.97 -0.70 -9.09
N PRO A 343 47.29 0.42 -8.41
CA PRO A 343 47.45 0.45 -6.95
C PRO A 343 46.16 0.14 -6.19
N TRP A 344 44.99 0.17 -6.84
CA TRP A 344 43.68 -0.15 -6.26
C TRP A 344 43.20 -1.59 -6.57
N ALA A 345 43.84 -2.30 -7.51
CA ALA A 345 43.50 -3.66 -7.91
C ALA A 345 44.58 -4.69 -7.55
N GLN A 346 45.47 -4.34 -6.61
CA GLN A 346 46.40 -5.29 -6.03
C GLN A 346 45.66 -6.43 -5.31
N PRO A 347 46.09 -7.70 -5.44
CA PRO A 347 45.41 -8.85 -4.84
C PRO A 347 45.10 -8.70 -3.35
N ALA A 348 46.01 -8.11 -2.58
CA ALA A 348 45.82 -7.84 -1.15
C ALA A 348 44.66 -6.88 -0.87
N LYS A 349 44.50 -5.81 -1.67
CA LYS A 349 43.40 -4.85 -1.50
C LYS A 349 42.06 -5.44 -1.94
N VAL A 350 42.09 -6.30 -2.96
CA VAL A 350 40.89 -7.02 -3.39
C VAL A 350 40.45 -8.04 -2.32
N ASN A 351 41.40 -8.71 -1.64
CA ASN A 351 41.12 -9.51 -0.46
C ASN A 351 40.44 -8.67 0.64
N ASP A 352 41.02 -7.52 0.98
CA ASP A 352 40.45 -6.63 2.02
C ASP A 352 39.01 -6.19 1.69
N LEU A 353 38.71 -5.90 0.42
CA LEU A 353 37.35 -5.59 -0.05
C LEU A 353 36.39 -6.77 0.16
N VAL A 354 36.81 -7.98 -0.21
CA VAL A 354 35.99 -9.19 -0.06
C VAL A 354 35.76 -9.52 1.41
N VAL A 355 36.80 -9.43 2.25
CA VAL A 355 36.71 -9.65 3.69
C VAL A 355 35.79 -8.62 4.34
N THR A 356 35.86 -7.35 3.92
CA THR A 356 35.00 -6.29 4.43
C THR A 356 33.54 -6.50 4.02
N ALA A 357 33.28 -6.86 2.77
CA ALA A 357 31.95 -7.22 2.29
C ALA A 357 31.38 -8.42 3.07
N TYR A 358 32.17 -9.48 3.24
CA TYR A 358 31.75 -10.69 3.97
C TYR A 358 31.47 -10.41 5.46
N LYS A 359 32.31 -9.62 6.12
CA LYS A 359 32.08 -9.15 7.51
C LYS A 359 30.80 -8.31 7.61
N THR A 360 30.56 -7.43 6.64
CA THR A 360 29.36 -6.58 6.59
C THR A 360 28.10 -7.42 6.44
N ILE A 361 28.09 -8.41 5.55
CA ILE A 361 26.98 -9.36 5.40
C ILE A 361 26.75 -10.10 6.71
N LYS A 362 27.80 -10.69 7.31
CA LYS A 362 27.69 -11.46 8.55
C LYS A 362 27.15 -10.64 9.73
N ALA A 363 27.50 -9.35 9.82
CA ALA A 363 27.07 -8.48 10.92
C ALA A 363 25.67 -7.90 10.71
N LYS A 364 25.35 -7.43 9.49
CA LYS A 364 24.10 -6.71 9.21
C LYS A 364 22.93 -7.62 8.83
N LEU A 365 23.19 -8.79 8.24
CA LEU A 365 22.15 -9.72 7.79
C LEU A 365 21.20 -10.16 8.94
N PRO A 366 21.69 -10.58 10.12
CA PRO A 366 20.80 -10.99 11.21
C PRO A 366 19.94 -9.83 11.74
N LEU A 367 20.47 -8.59 11.73
CA LEU A 367 19.75 -7.40 12.17
C LEU A 367 18.61 -7.04 11.21
N THR A 368 18.87 -7.08 9.90
CA THR A 368 17.84 -6.85 8.88
C THR A 368 16.72 -7.89 9.00
N LEU A 369 17.07 -9.17 9.15
CA LEU A 369 16.06 -10.24 9.26
C LEU A 369 15.27 -10.20 10.55
N ARG A 370 15.91 -9.88 11.68
CA ARG A 370 15.19 -9.64 12.94
C ARG A 370 14.17 -8.50 12.80
N SER A 371 14.58 -7.42 12.15
CA SER A 371 13.70 -6.27 11.90
C SER A 371 12.55 -6.67 10.96
N MET A 372 12.82 -7.41 9.88
CA MET A 372 11.76 -7.92 8.99
C MET A 372 10.74 -8.78 9.74
N SER A 373 11.21 -9.68 10.62
CA SER A 373 10.34 -10.53 11.42
C SER A 373 9.49 -9.74 12.41
N LEU A 374 10.08 -8.73 13.06
CA LEU A 374 9.38 -7.86 13.99
C LEU A 374 8.23 -7.07 13.33
N TYR A 375 8.45 -6.58 12.10
CA TYR A 375 7.45 -5.77 11.40
C TYR A 375 6.41 -6.60 10.66
N LEU A 376 6.83 -7.58 9.85
CA LEU A 376 5.94 -8.30 8.94
C LEU A 376 5.17 -9.43 9.63
N SER A 377 5.73 -10.04 10.69
CA SER A 377 5.12 -11.13 11.46
C SER A 377 4.64 -12.35 10.63
N ASN A 378 4.98 -12.41 9.33
CA ASN A 378 4.61 -13.46 8.39
C ASN A 378 5.86 -13.94 7.63
N LYS A 379 6.23 -15.20 7.88
CA LYS A 379 7.41 -15.84 7.30
C LYS A 379 7.38 -15.93 5.78
N ASP A 380 6.20 -16.06 5.16
CA ASP A 380 6.08 -16.16 3.71
C ASP A 380 6.35 -14.80 3.06
N THR A 381 5.78 -13.72 3.62
CA THR A 381 6.03 -12.35 3.16
C THR A 381 7.48 -11.94 3.34
N GLU A 382 8.09 -12.30 4.49
CA GLU A 382 9.52 -12.09 4.75
C GLU A 382 10.39 -12.81 3.71
N PHE A 383 10.07 -14.07 3.41
CA PHE A 383 10.80 -14.84 2.41
C PHE A 383 10.66 -14.26 0.99
N ILE A 384 9.45 -13.86 0.59
CA ILE A 384 9.19 -13.25 -0.72
C ILE A 384 9.96 -11.94 -0.87
N LEU A 385 10.00 -11.09 0.17
CA LEU A 385 10.71 -9.82 0.13
C LEU A 385 12.23 -9.98 0.17
N PHE A 386 12.75 -10.96 0.94
CA PHE A 386 14.19 -11.18 1.07
C PHE A 386 14.81 -11.96 -0.10
N LYS A 387 14.03 -12.81 -0.79
CA LYS A 387 14.51 -13.63 -1.91
C LYS A 387 15.19 -12.80 -3.02
N PRO A 388 14.64 -11.67 -3.50
CA PRO A 388 15.33 -10.79 -4.44
C PRO A 388 16.67 -10.25 -3.92
N VAL A 389 16.75 -9.85 -2.65
CA VAL A 389 18.01 -9.37 -2.04
C VAL A 389 19.06 -10.47 -2.08
N ARG A 390 18.70 -11.69 -1.67
CA ARG A 390 19.58 -12.86 -1.75
C ARG A 390 20.08 -13.10 -3.17
N ASN A 391 19.17 -13.10 -4.15
CA ASN A 391 19.51 -13.32 -5.55
C ASN A 391 20.45 -12.24 -6.10
N ASN A 392 20.25 -10.97 -5.75
CA ASN A 392 21.12 -9.88 -6.20
C ASN A 392 22.54 -10.02 -5.63
N ILE A 393 22.67 -10.33 -4.33
CA ILE A 393 23.97 -10.58 -3.70
C ILE A 393 24.68 -11.73 -4.44
N GLN A 394 23.98 -12.84 -4.64
CA GLN A 394 24.48 -14.00 -5.37
C GLN A 394 24.97 -13.64 -6.79
N GLN A 395 24.20 -12.86 -7.54
CA GLN A 395 24.57 -12.42 -8.89
C GLN A 395 25.81 -11.54 -8.91
N VAL A 396 25.97 -10.63 -7.95
CA VAL A 396 27.17 -9.78 -7.87
C VAL A 396 28.40 -10.63 -7.55
N PHE A 397 28.33 -11.54 -6.58
CA PHE A 397 29.45 -12.44 -6.29
C PHE A 397 29.78 -13.35 -7.48
N GLN A 398 28.79 -13.82 -8.25
CA GLN A 398 29.02 -14.59 -9.47
C GLN A 398 29.75 -13.77 -10.54
N LYS A 399 29.32 -12.52 -10.78
CA LYS A 399 30.01 -11.60 -11.72
C LYS A 399 31.43 -11.29 -11.26
N PHE A 400 31.61 -11.09 -9.96
CA PHE A 400 32.92 -10.85 -9.37
C PHE A 400 33.84 -12.07 -9.51
N HIS A 401 33.35 -13.29 -9.27
CA HIS A 401 34.09 -14.54 -9.51
C HIS A 401 34.49 -14.71 -10.98
N ALA A 402 33.62 -14.36 -11.93
CA ALA A 402 33.95 -14.40 -13.36
C ALA A 402 35.07 -13.40 -13.70
N LEU A 403 34.98 -12.17 -13.19
CA LEU A 403 36.00 -11.14 -13.35
C LEU A 403 37.35 -11.56 -12.76
N LEU A 404 37.35 -12.19 -11.59
CA LEU A 404 38.59 -12.70 -10.98
C LEU A 404 39.27 -13.75 -11.85
N LYS A 405 38.51 -14.66 -12.46
CA LYS A 405 39.04 -15.71 -13.34
C LYS A 405 39.60 -15.18 -14.66
N GLU A 406 39.07 -14.08 -15.17
CA GLU A 406 39.53 -13.46 -16.42
C GLU A 406 40.83 -12.68 -16.24
N GLU A 407 41.02 -12.05 -15.08
CA GLU A 407 42.00 -10.97 -14.92
C GLU A 407 43.17 -11.29 -13.97
N PHE A 408 43.00 -12.29 -13.09
CA PHE A 408 44.00 -12.63 -12.07
C PHE A 408 44.60 -14.01 -12.32
N SER A 409 45.89 -14.15 -11.98
CA SER A 409 46.56 -15.44 -12.02
C SER A 409 45.98 -16.40 -10.96
N PRO A 410 46.13 -17.73 -11.09
CA PRO A 410 45.66 -18.67 -10.08
C PRO A 410 46.27 -18.42 -8.69
N GLU A 411 47.50 -17.90 -8.63
CA GLU A 411 48.20 -17.53 -7.40
C GLU A 411 47.56 -16.28 -6.76
N ASP A 412 47.23 -15.27 -7.56
CA ASP A 412 46.54 -14.05 -7.11
C ASP A 412 45.12 -14.36 -6.60
N ILE A 413 44.40 -15.29 -7.25
CA ILE A 413 43.06 -15.72 -6.81
C ILE A 413 43.13 -16.39 -5.43
N GLN A 414 44.20 -17.16 -5.17
CA GLN A 414 44.43 -17.80 -3.89
C GLN A 414 44.71 -16.77 -2.77
N ILE A 415 45.41 -15.67 -3.11
CA ILE A 415 45.64 -14.54 -2.20
C ILE A 415 44.33 -13.78 -1.93
N ILE A 416 43.48 -13.61 -2.94
CA ILE A 416 42.19 -12.91 -2.80
C ILE A 416 41.21 -13.69 -1.91
N ALA A 417 41.35 -15.02 -1.83
CA ALA A 417 40.59 -15.90 -0.93
C ALA A 417 39.08 -15.64 -0.93
N CYS A 418 38.49 -15.44 -2.12
CA CYS A 418 37.07 -15.15 -2.27
C CYS A 418 36.21 -16.34 -1.81
N PRO A 419 35.19 -16.14 -0.96
CA PRO A 419 34.35 -17.23 -0.47
C PRO A 419 33.66 -17.94 -1.62
N SER A 420 33.55 -19.27 -1.51
CA SER A 420 32.87 -20.07 -2.52
C SER A 420 31.38 -19.71 -2.57
N MET A 421 30.76 -19.95 -3.73
CA MET A 421 29.32 -19.71 -3.89
C MET A 421 28.49 -20.52 -2.88
N GLU A 422 28.97 -21.70 -2.49
CA GLU A 422 28.34 -22.55 -1.48
C GLU A 422 28.45 -21.96 -0.06
N GLN A 423 29.60 -21.40 0.31
CA GLN A 423 29.77 -20.71 1.59
C GLN A 423 28.88 -19.47 1.69
N LEU A 424 28.76 -18.71 0.60
CA LEU A 424 27.85 -17.57 0.52
C LEU A 424 26.39 -18.01 0.62
N ASN A 425 26.02 -19.10 -0.07
CA ASN A 425 24.68 -19.68 0.00
C ASN A 425 24.33 -20.18 1.40
N LEU A 426 25.30 -20.79 2.09
CA LEU A 426 25.12 -21.23 3.46
C LEU A 426 24.86 -20.02 4.37
N LEU A 427 25.69 -18.97 4.28
CA LEU A 427 25.52 -17.74 5.06
C LEU A 427 24.15 -17.09 4.83
N LEU A 428 23.67 -17.05 3.58
CA LEU A 428 22.37 -16.50 3.20
C LEU A 428 21.19 -17.45 3.49
N SER A 429 21.45 -18.72 3.83
CA SER A 429 20.44 -19.74 4.14
C SER A 429 20.22 -19.96 5.64
N VAL A 430 21.11 -19.46 6.52
CA VAL A 430 21.10 -19.62 7.98
C VAL A 430 19.97 -18.83 8.67
N SER A 431 18.88 -18.56 7.96
CA SER A 431 17.72 -17.84 8.49
C SER A 431 16.42 -18.62 8.29
N LYS A 432 16.47 -19.91 8.68
CA LYS A 432 15.26 -20.71 8.93
C LYS A 432 14.75 -20.52 10.35
#